data_AF-A0A1H2AXV3-F1
#
_entry.id   AF-A0A1H2AXV3-F1
#
_cell.length_a   1.000
_cell.length_b   1.000
_cell.length_c   1.000
_cell.angle_alpha   90.00
_cell.angle_beta   90.00
_cell.angle_gamma   90.00
#
_symmetry.space_group_name_H-M   'P 1'
#
loop_
_entity.id
_entity.type
_entity.pdbx_description
1 polymer ?
#
loop_
_entity_poly.entity_id
_entity_poly.type
_entity_poly.pdbx_seq_one_letter_code
_entity_poly.pdbx_strand_id
1 'polypeptide(L)' 'MSLADIFRDNAEDCAFLAQRSEDEETRCTFLQMEAAWRTLANQQERLDNKRWIVKKARE' A
#
# COMPACT_ATOMS: atom_id res chain seq x y z
N MET A 1 -2.19 9.19 -10.96
CA MET A 1 -2.17 8.09 -9.97
C MET A 1 -1.03 8.37 -9.02
N SER A 2 -1.27 8.43 -7.71
CA SER A 2 -0.24 8.69 -6.71
C SER A 2 0.52 7.40 -6.36
N LEU A 3 1.69 7.52 -5.74
CA LEU A 3 2.41 6.36 -5.20
C LEU A 3 1.61 5.64 -4.11
N ALA A 4 0.84 6.39 -3.31
CA ALA A 4 -0.07 5.80 -2.33
C ALA A 4 -1.15 4.95 -3.01
N ASP A 5 -1.70 5.40 -4.15
CA ASP A 5 -2.68 4.62 -4.92
C ASP A 5 -2.06 3.34 -5.46
N ILE A 6 -0.86 3.40 -6.05
CA ILE A 6 -0.14 2.21 -6.56
C ILE A 6 0.09 1.18 -5.46
N PHE A 7 0.44 1.61 -4.24
CA PHE A 7 0.60 0.70 -3.12
C PHE A 7 -0.74 0.10 -2.66
N ARG A 8 -1.87 0.82 -2.76
CA ARG A 8 -3.19 0.25 -2.47
C ARG A 8 -3.59 -0.79 -3.53
N ASP A 9 -3.36 -0.51 -4.81
CA ASP A 9 -3.65 -1.44 -5.90
C ASP A 9 -2.85 -2.75 -5.73
N ASN A 10 -1.55 -2.66 -5.42
CA ASN A 10 -0.73 -3.83 -5.12
C ASN A 10 -1.24 -4.63 -3.92
N ALA A 11 -1.78 -3.96 -2.90
CA ALA A 11 -2.36 -4.63 -1.74
C ALA A 11 -3.62 -5.40 -2.13
N GLU A 12 -4.48 -4.82 -2.97
CA GLU A 12 -5.69 -5.46 -3.47
C GLU A 12 -5.37 -6.67 -4.36
N ASP A 13 -4.35 -6.56 -5.21
CA ASP A 13 -3.85 -7.68 -6.01
C ASP A 13 -3.34 -8.82 -5.12
N CYS A 14 -2.58 -8.51 -4.06
CA CYS A 14 -2.12 -9.51 -3.09
C CYS A 14 -3.29 -10.18 -2.37
N ALA A 15 -4.31 -9.41 -1.95
CA ALA A 15 -5.51 -9.96 -1.32
C ALA A 15 -6.27 -10.90 -2.26
N PHE A 16 -6.39 -10.53 -3.53
CA PHE A 16 -7.02 -11.36 -4.56
C PHE A 16 -6.25 -12.66 -4.81
N LEU A 17 -4.92 -12.58 -4.91
CA LEU A 17 -4.07 -13.76 -5.07
C LEU A 17 -4.14 -14.67 -3.85
N ALA A 18 -4.13 -14.12 -2.63
CA ALA A 18 -4.31 -14.88 -1.38
C ALA A 18 -5.63 -15.67 -1.37
N GLN A 19 -6.74 -15.05 -1.80
CA GLN A 19 -8.04 -15.72 -1.88
C GLN A 19 -8.08 -16.87 -2.88
N ARG A 20 -7.22 -16.83 -3.91
CA ARG A 20 -7.14 -17.85 -4.97
C ARG A 20 -6.11 -18.93 -4.71
N SER A 21 -5.22 -18.73 -3.74
CA SER A 21 -4.21 -19.71 -3.37
C SER A 21 -4.84 -20.90 -2.64
N GLU A 22 -4.58 -22.09 -3.16
CA GLU A 22 -4.98 -23.36 -2.53
C GLU A 22 -4.00 -23.79 -1.43
N ASP A 23 -2.75 -23.34 -1.53
CA ASP A 23 -1.68 -23.62 -0.57
C ASP A 23 -1.61 -22.56 0.54
N GLU A 24 -1.49 -23.03 1.79
CA GLU A 24 -1.49 -22.19 2.99
C GLU A 24 -0.28 -21.27 3.06
N GLU A 25 0.90 -21.76 2.68
CA GLU A 25 2.14 -20.98 2.73
C GLU A 25 2.04 -19.80 1.75
N THR A 26 1.64 -20.09 0.52
CA THR A 26 1.44 -19.10 -0.55
C THR A 26 0.38 -18.07 -0.17
N ARG A 27 -0.75 -18.52 0.41
CA ARG A 27 -1.78 -17.61 0.93
C ARG A 27 -1.24 -16.71 2.02
N CYS A 28 -0.51 -17.26 2.98
CA CYS A 28 0.12 -16.50 4.06
C CYS A 28 1.10 -15.46 3.51
N THR A 29 1.92 -15.81 2.52
CA THR A 29 2.86 -14.88 1.88
C THR A 29 2.13 -13.70 1.24
N PHE A 30 1.07 -13.95 0.47
CA PHE A 30 0.31 -12.87 -0.15
C PHE A 30 -0.38 -11.96 0.88
N LEU A 31 -0.92 -12.51 1.97
CA LEU A 31 -1.50 -11.71 3.06
C LEU A 31 -0.45 -10.82 3.76
N GLN A 32 0.78 -11.32 3.94
CA GLN A 32 1.87 -10.51 4.49
C GLN A 32 2.25 -9.37 3.54
N MET A 33 2.32 -9.66 2.24
CA MET A 33 2.59 -8.64 1.23
C MET A 33 1.47 -7.58 1.17
N GLU A 34 0.21 -7.98 1.23
CA GLU A 34 -0.93 -7.05 1.34
C GLU A 34 -0.73 -6.09 2.53
N ALA A 35 -0.47 -6.64 3.72
CA ALA A 35 -0.29 -5.84 4.93
C ALA A 35 0.88 -4.85 4.82
N ALA A 36 1.99 -5.28 4.21
CA ALA A 36 3.14 -4.43 3.95
C ALA A 36 2.80 -3.28 2.98
N TRP A 37 2.10 -3.58 1.88
CA TRP A 37 1.66 -2.58 0.91
C TRP A 37 0.69 -1.56 1.50
N ARG A 38 -0.29 -2.01 2.29
CA ARG A 38 -1.21 -1.10 3.01
C ARG A 38 -0.44 -0.18 3.97
N THR A 39 0.58 -0.70 4.64
CA THR A 39 1.44 0.09 5.52
C THR A 39 2.20 1.15 4.73
N LEU A 40 2.79 0.79 3.58
CA LEU A 40 3.49 1.73 2.70
C LEU A 40 2.56 2.82 2.15
N ALA A 41 1.35 2.47 1.72
CA ALA A 41 0.36 3.43 1.26
C ALA A 41 0.07 4.51 2.32
N ASN A 42 -0.16 4.08 3.57
CA ASN A 42 -0.40 4.99 4.68
C ASN A 42 0.80 5.91 4.97
N GLN A 43 2.03 5.37 4.91
CA GLN A 43 3.22 6.23 5.10
C GLN A 43 3.39 7.23 3.96
N GLN A 44 3.14 6.80 2.72
CA GLN A 44 3.27 7.67 1.55
C GLN A 44 2.26 8.81 1.58
N GLU A 45 1.01 8.53 1.94
CA GLU A 45 -0.02 9.56 2.11
C GLU A 45 0.37 10.57 3.19
N ARG A 46 0.92 10.11 4.32
CA ARG A 46 1.45 11.00 5.37
C ARG A 46 2.60 11.87 4.88
N LEU A 47 3.50 11.32 4.07
CA LEU A 47 4.63 12.07 3.49
C LEU A 47 4.14 13.11 2.49
N ASP A 48 3.19 12.77 1.63
CA ASP A 48 2.62 13.68 0.64
C ASP A 48 1.86 14.83 1.32
N ASN A 49 1.10 14.54 2.38
CA ASN A 49 0.45 15.56 3.21
C ASN A 49 1.46 16.51 3.88
N LYS A 50 2.54 15.97 4.47
CA LYS A 50 3.63 16.80 5.04
C LYS A 50 4.29 17.67 3.98
N ARG A 51 4.57 17.10 2.80
CA ARG A 51 5.20 17.82 1.69
C ARG A 51 4.33 18.96 1.18
N TRP A 52 3.00 18.76 1.14
CA TRP A 52 2.05 19.81 0.78
C TRP A 52 2.04 20.96 1.79
N ILE A 53 2.02 20.66 3.10
CA ILE A 53 2.08 21.67 4.17
C ILE A 53 3.35 22.53 4.04
N VAL A 54 4.50 21.90 3.80
CA VAL A 54 5.79 22.61 3.66
C VAL A 54 5.80 23.53 2.44
N LYS A 55 5.20 23.11 1.31
CA LYS A 55 5.09 23.96 0.12
C LYS A 55 4.24 25.21 0.39
N LYS A 56 3.07 25.03 1.00
CA LYS A 56 2.15 26.14 1.33
C LYS A 56 2.77 27.16 2.29
N ALA A 57 3.63 26.73 3.21
CA ALA A 57 4.31 27.63 4.15
C ALA A 57 5.43 28.48 3.51
N ARG A 58 5.82 28.18 2.27
CA ARG A 58 6.87 28.89 1.52
C ARG A 58 6.32 29.83 0.44
N GLU A 59 5.00 29.84 0.26
CA GLU A 59 4.25 30.72 -0.65
C GLU A 59 3.68 31.92 0.11
#